data_AF-A0A2S2QSA6-F1
#
_entry.id   AF-A0A2S2QSA6-F1
#
_cell.length_a   1.000
_cell.length_b   1.000
_cell.length_c   1.000
_cell.angle_alpha   90.00
_cell.angle_beta   90.00
_cell.angle_gamma   90.00
#
_symmetry.space_group_name_H-M   'P 1'
#
loop_
_entity.id
_entity.type
_entity.pdbx_description
1 polymer ?
#
loop_
_entity_poly.entity_id
_entity_poly.type
_entity_poly.pdbx_seq_one_letter_code
_entity_poly.pdbx_strand_id
1 'polypeptide(L)'
;ILCKEKWISVYNSNSVNNRLSAFQNTITNAINNSTTSKYVNSKNKRLKEWMSKGLLCSARHKHYLSLKCKKNPNNVKLASYFKKYKNNFTKLFKLAKINFYEKKIQ
;
A
#
# COMPACT_ATOMS: atom_id res chain seq x y z
N ILE A 1 18.80 -4.91 -13.29
CA ILE A 1 19.73 -5.84 -12.61
C ILE A 1 19.88 -7.11 -13.44
N LEU A 2 18.80 -7.88 -13.69
CA LEU A 2 18.86 -9.11 -14.50
C LEU A 2 19.29 -8.92 -15.97
N CYS A 3 19.01 -7.76 -16.60
CA CYS A 3 19.41 -7.51 -18.00
C CYS A 3 20.94 -7.43 -18.22
N LYS A 4 21.74 -7.35 -17.15
CA LYS A 4 23.21 -7.31 -17.22
C LYS A 4 23.85 -8.63 -16.76
N GLU A 5 23.04 -9.61 -16.37
CA GLU A 5 23.52 -10.86 -15.78
C GLU A 5 24.02 -11.82 -16.87
N LYS A 6 25.21 -12.40 -16.67
CA LYS A 6 25.87 -13.19 -17.73
C LYS A 6 25.43 -14.65 -17.81
N TRP A 7 24.62 -15.16 -16.87
CA TRP A 7 24.02 -16.53 -16.85
C TRP A 7 24.98 -17.74 -17.05
N ILE A 8 26.28 -17.52 -17.18
CA ILE A 8 27.31 -18.56 -17.45
C ILE A 8 27.25 -19.71 -16.42
N SER A 9 27.01 -19.38 -15.14
CA SER A 9 26.89 -20.36 -14.05
C SER A 9 25.68 -21.30 -14.18
N VAL A 10 24.62 -20.86 -14.85
CA VAL A 10 23.41 -21.66 -15.11
C VAL A 10 23.61 -22.59 -16.30
N TYR A 11 24.40 -22.21 -17.30
CA TYR A 11 24.62 -23.02 -18.50
C TYR A 11 25.76 -24.05 -18.37
N ASN A 12 26.84 -23.71 -17.64
CA ASN A 12 28.08 -24.51 -17.64
C ASN A 12 28.18 -25.61 -16.57
N SER A 13 27.20 -25.78 -15.68
CA SER A 13 27.26 -26.85 -14.68
C SER A 13 26.76 -28.20 -15.23
N ASN A 14 27.41 -29.32 -14.88
CA ASN A 14 27.04 -30.66 -15.40
C ASN A 14 25.82 -31.29 -14.71
N SER A 15 25.47 -30.82 -13.51
CA SER A 15 24.33 -31.31 -12.74
C SER A 15 23.12 -30.40 -12.95
N VAL A 16 21.99 -30.97 -13.32
CA VAL A 16 20.70 -30.25 -13.47
C VAL A 16 20.32 -29.53 -12.18
N ASN A 17 20.57 -30.15 -11.02
CA ASN A 17 20.32 -29.53 -9.72
C ASN A 17 21.21 -28.29 -9.49
N ASN A 18 22.47 -28.35 -9.94
CA ASN A 18 23.39 -27.22 -9.80
C ASN A 18 22.92 -26.05 -10.69
N ARG A 19 22.44 -26.32 -11.91
CA ARG A 19 21.86 -25.30 -12.79
C ARG A 19 20.64 -24.64 -12.16
N LEU A 20 19.73 -25.44 -11.61
CA LEU A 20 18.52 -24.93 -10.97
C LEU A 20 18.84 -24.07 -9.74
N SER A 21 19.78 -24.51 -8.91
CA SER A 21 20.21 -23.75 -7.72
C SER A 21 20.89 -22.43 -8.10
N ALA A 22 21.76 -22.43 -9.12
CA ALA A 22 22.41 -21.22 -9.63
C ALA A 22 21.37 -20.22 -10.18
N PHE A 23 20.38 -20.72 -10.91
CA PHE A 23 19.28 -19.90 -11.41
C PHE A 23 18.45 -19.28 -10.26
N GLN A 24 18.01 -20.10 -9.31
CA GLN A 24 17.24 -19.65 -8.15
C GLN A 24 18.00 -18.61 -7.33
N ASN A 25 19.28 -18.85 -7.05
CA ASN A 25 20.12 -17.91 -6.29
C ASN A 25 20.27 -16.56 -7.00
N THR A 26 20.45 -16.59 -8.32
CA THR A 26 20.58 -15.37 -9.13
C THR A 26 19.30 -14.54 -9.08
N ILE A 27 18.13 -15.17 -9.24
CA ILE A 27 16.83 -14.51 -9.15
C ILE A 27 16.59 -13.99 -7.73
N THR A 28 16.82 -14.79 -6.69
CA THR A 28 16.64 -14.38 -5.29
C THR A 28 17.53 -13.19 -4.94
N ASN A 29 18.80 -13.20 -5.37
CA ASN A 29 19.71 -12.07 -5.15
C ASN A 29 19.24 -10.82 -5.89
N ALA A 30 18.79 -10.94 -7.13
CA ALA A 30 18.24 -9.81 -7.86
C ALA A 30 17.00 -9.24 -7.16
N ILE A 31 16.10 -10.08 -6.64
CA ILE A 31 14.93 -9.66 -5.87
C ILE A 31 15.38 -8.93 -4.59
N ASN A 32 16.28 -9.53 -3.81
CA ASN A 32 16.75 -8.96 -2.55
C ASN A 32 17.45 -7.61 -2.75
N ASN A 33 18.23 -7.46 -3.82
CA ASN A 33 18.89 -6.19 -4.16
C ASN A 33 17.93 -5.14 -4.73
N SER A 34 16.80 -5.56 -5.31
CA SER A 34 15.81 -4.67 -5.91
C SER A 34 14.65 -4.35 -4.98
N THR A 35 14.54 -5.03 -3.84
CA THR A 35 13.46 -4.86 -2.88
C THR A 35 14.01 -4.32 -1.56
N THR A 36 13.23 -3.49 -0.89
CA THR A 36 13.61 -2.94 0.42
C THR A 36 12.50 -3.22 1.40
N SER A 37 12.85 -3.96 2.44
CA SER A 37 12.00 -4.12 3.61
C SER A 37 12.10 -2.87 4.47
N LYS A 38 10.94 -2.35 4.88
CA LYS A 38 10.88 -1.22 5.81
C LYS A 38 9.99 -1.56 6.98
N TYR A 39 10.40 -1.12 8.16
CA TYR A 39 9.55 -1.20 9.34
C TYR A 39 8.35 -0.26 9.18
N VAL A 40 7.15 -0.80 9.39
CA VAL A 40 5.91 -0.03 9.35
C VAL A 40 5.15 -0.28 10.64
N ASN A 41 4.94 0.78 11.42
CA ASN A 41 4.10 0.69 12.62
C ASN A 41 2.65 0.31 12.27
N SER A 42 1.92 -0.27 13.21
CA SER A 42 0.52 -0.70 13.03
C SER A 42 -0.39 0.43 12.54
N LYS A 43 -0.12 1.66 12.98
CA LYS A 43 -0.85 2.87 12.56
C LYS A 43 -0.61 3.20 11.08
N ASN A 44 0.53 2.92 10.49
CA ASN A 44 0.80 3.23 9.09
C ASN A 44 0.61 2.02 8.17
N LYS A 45 0.30 0.85 8.74
CA LYS A 45 -0.01 -0.36 8.00
C LYS A 45 -1.30 -0.16 7.20
N ARG A 46 -1.19 -0.30 5.87
CA ARG A 46 -2.33 -0.22 4.96
C ARG A 46 -2.98 -1.59 4.89
N LEU A 47 -4.27 -1.68 5.25
CA LEU A 47 -5.04 -2.92 5.19
C LEU A 47 -5.51 -3.25 3.77
N LYS A 48 -5.58 -2.25 2.90
CA LYS A 48 -6.06 -2.37 1.52
C LYS A 48 -5.10 -1.63 0.60
N GLU A 49 -4.77 -2.24 -0.53
CA GLU A 49 -3.80 -1.72 -1.50
C GLU A 49 -4.22 -0.35 -2.06
N TRP A 50 -5.52 -0.17 -2.32
CA TRP A 50 -6.11 1.08 -2.81
C TRP A 50 -6.10 2.22 -1.78
N MET A 51 -5.84 1.93 -0.50
CA MET A 51 -5.89 2.94 0.56
C MET A 51 -4.55 3.70 0.67
N SER A 52 -4.54 4.94 0.19
CA SER A 52 -3.38 5.82 0.33
C SER A 52 -3.14 6.27 1.79
N LYS A 53 -1.92 6.75 2.09
CA LYS A 53 -1.59 7.34 3.40
C LYS A 53 -2.52 8.52 3.73
N GLY A 54 -2.82 9.36 2.74
CA GLY A 54 -3.74 10.49 2.90
C GLY A 54 -5.16 10.05 3.25
N LEU A 55 -5.68 9.03 2.57
CA LEU A 55 -7.01 8.47 2.87
C LEU A 55 -7.07 7.87 4.28
N LEU A 56 -6.01 7.20 4.71
CA LEU A 56 -5.92 6.65 6.06
C LEU A 56 -5.91 7.76 7.12
N CYS A 57 -5.15 8.84 6.91
CA CYS A 57 -5.16 10.02 7.78
C CYS A 57 -6.55 10.65 7.84
N SER A 58 -7.20 10.83 6.69
CA SER A 58 -8.54 11.41 6.61
C SER A 58 -9.60 10.53 7.27
N ALA A 59 -9.50 9.21 7.15
CA ALA A 59 -10.40 8.27 7.82
C ALA A 59 -10.31 8.41 9.35
N ARG A 60 -9.09 8.54 9.88
CA ARG A 60 -8.86 8.78 11.32
C ARG A 60 -9.37 10.13 11.76
N HIS A 61 -9.12 11.18 10.99
CA HIS A 61 -9.63 12.51 11.31
C HIS A 61 -11.17 12.51 11.34
N LYS A 62 -11.83 11.84 10.37
CA LYS A 62 -13.28 11.65 10.38
C LYS A 62 -13.74 10.96 11.67
N HIS A 63 -13.06 9.91 12.10
CA HIS A 63 -13.39 9.21 13.34
C HIS A 63 -13.20 10.10 14.58
N TYR A 64 -12.09 10.84 14.66
CA TYR A 64 -11.84 11.82 15.70
C TYR A 64 -12.95 12.88 15.78
N LEU A 65 -13.34 13.47 14.65
CA LEU A 65 -14.44 14.44 14.61
C LEU A 65 -15.77 13.83 15.07
N SER A 66 -16.06 12.58 14.68
CA SER A 66 -17.26 11.88 15.13
C SER A 66 -17.30 11.73 16.65
N LEU A 67 -16.18 11.34 17.28
CA LEU A 67 -16.07 11.28 18.74
C LEU A 67 -16.20 12.66 19.37
N LYS A 68 -15.59 13.69 18.77
CA LYS A 68 -15.68 15.08 19.26
C LYS A 68 -17.11 15.60 19.22
N CYS A 69 -17.87 15.31 18.15
CA CYS A 69 -19.31 15.64 18.06
C CYS A 69 -20.11 14.93 19.15
N LYS A 70 -19.85 13.63 19.41
CA LYS A 70 -20.54 12.88 20.47
C LYS A 70 -20.30 13.49 21.86
N LYS A 71 -19.08 13.95 22.13
CA LYS A 71 -18.72 14.62 23.39
C LYS A 71 -19.30 16.04 23.52
N ASN A 72 -19.66 16.68 22.42
CA ASN A 72 -20.13 18.06 22.39
C ASN A 72 -21.43 18.17 21.57
N PRO A 73 -22.54 17.57 22.05
CA PRO A 73 -23.78 17.43 21.27
C PRO A 73 -24.39 18.78 20.89
N ASN A 74 -24.24 19.81 21.72
CA ASN A 74 -24.84 21.13 21.49
C ASN A 74 -23.98 22.03 20.58
N ASN A 75 -22.81 21.56 20.12
CA ASN A 75 -21.95 22.36 19.26
C ASN A 75 -22.36 22.21 17.77
N VAL A 76 -23.32 23.04 17.36
CA VAL A 76 -23.88 23.04 15.99
C VAL A 76 -22.81 23.30 14.92
N LYS A 77 -21.86 24.20 15.19
CA LYS A 77 -20.75 24.51 14.27
C LYS A 77 -19.90 23.27 14.00
N LEU A 78 -19.55 22.53 15.05
CA LEU A 78 -18.78 21.29 14.96
C LEU A 78 -19.56 20.20 14.21
N ALA A 79 -20.87 20.05 14.48
CA ALA A 79 -21.72 19.09 13.78
C ALA A 79 -21.81 19.38 12.27
N SER A 80 -21.99 20.65 11.90
CA SER A 80 -22.02 21.10 10.50
C SER A 80 -20.68 20.83 9.81
N TYR A 81 -19.56 21.19 10.45
CA TYR A 81 -18.22 20.90 9.94
C TYR A 81 -18.00 19.40 9.71
N PHE A 82 -18.34 18.57 10.70
CA PHE A 82 -18.23 17.11 10.59
C PHE A 82 -19.07 16.56 9.44
N LYS A 83 -20.31 17.04 9.27
CA LYS A 83 -21.18 16.63 8.15
C LYS A 83 -20.53 16.93 6.80
N LYS A 84 -19.99 18.13 6.61
CA LYS A 84 -19.27 18.52 5.38
C LYS A 84 -18.04 17.64 5.15
N TYR A 85 -17.22 17.43 6.19
CA TYR A 85 -16.03 16.59 6.11
C TYR A 85 -16.36 15.14 5.75
N LYS A 86 -17.34 14.54 6.43
CA LYS A 86 -17.80 13.16 6.20
C LYS A 86 -18.26 12.97 4.75
N ASN A 87 -19.02 13.92 4.21
CA ASN A 87 -19.53 13.84 2.84
C ASN A 87 -18.39 13.92 1.82
N ASN A 88 -17.47 14.87 2.00
CA ASN A 88 -16.29 15.00 1.12
C ASN A 88 -15.40 13.77 1.18
N PHE A 89 -15.13 13.25 2.39
CA PHE A 89 -14.38 12.02 2.57
C PHE A 89 -15.05 10.83 1.86
N THR A 90 -16.38 10.71 1.94
CA THR A 90 -17.12 9.61 1.29
C THR A 90 -16.98 9.67 -0.24
N LYS A 91 -17.04 10.86 -0.84
CA LYS A 91 -16.82 11.05 -2.28
C LYS A 91 -15.39 10.65 -2.67
N LEU A 92 -14.39 11.17 -1.97
CA LEU A 92 -12.97 10.86 -2.23
C LEU A 92 -12.66 9.37 -2.06
N PHE A 93 -13.25 8.73 -1.04
CA PHE A 93 -13.05 7.31 -0.77
C PHE A 93 -13.58 6.43 -1.90
N LYS A 94 -14.77 6.74 -2.44
CA LYS A 94 -15.36 6.03 -3.59
C LYS A 94 -14.49 6.20 -4.83
N LEU A 95 -14.10 7.44 -5.15
CA LEU A 95 -13.27 7.76 -6.30
C LEU A 95 -11.92 7.03 -6.24
N ALA A 96 -11.25 7.05 -5.08
CA ALA A 96 -9.97 6.38 -4.92
C ALA A 96 -10.06 4.87 -5.13
N LYS A 97 -11.16 4.25 -4.69
CA LYS A 97 -11.39 2.82 -4.90
C LYS A 97 -11.61 2.52 -6.38
N ILE A 98 -12.45 3.29 -7.07
CA ILE A 98 -12.73 3.14 -8.51
C ILE A 98 -11.44 3.28 -9.32
N ASN A 99 -10.74 4.41 -9.15
CA ASN A 99 -9.51 4.72 -9.89
C ASN A 99 -8.42 3.65 -9.69
N PHE A 100 -8.35 3.03 -8.51
CA PHE A 100 -7.39 1.95 -8.28
C PHE A 100 -7.73 0.70 -9.10
N TYR A 101 -9.00 0.29 -9.12
CA TYR A 101 -9.40 -0.93 -9.83
C TYR A 101 -9.43 -0.73 -11.34
N GLU A 102 -9.81 0.45 -11.84
CA GLU A 102 -9.70 0.78 -13.26
C GLU A 102 -8.26 0.65 -13.76
N LYS A 103 -7.31 1.25 -13.03
CA LYS A 103 -5.88 1.15 -13.36
C LYS A 103 -5.26 -0.24 -13.19
N LYS A 104 -5.91 -1.14 -12.45
CA LYS A 104 -5.39 -2.50 -12.22
C LYS A 104 -5.84 -3.47 -13.31
N ILE A 105 -6.93 -3.14 -14.01
CA ILE A 105 -7.49 -3.96 -15.10
C ILE A 105 -6.88 -3.57 -16.45
N GLN A 106 -6.46 -2.31 -16.59
CA GLN A 106 -5.76 -1.77 -17.76
C GLN A 106 -4.29 -2.19 -17.77
#